data_AF-A0A0F0HM40-F1
#
_entry.id   AF-A0A0F0HM40-F1
#
_cell.length_a   1.000
_cell.length_b   1.000
_cell.length_c   1.000
_cell.angle_alpha   90.00
_cell.angle_beta   90.00
_cell.angle_gamma   90.00
#
_symmetry.space_group_name_H-M   'P 1'
#
loop_
_entity.id
_entity.type
_entity.pdbx_description
1 polymer ?
#
loop_
_entity_poly.entity_id
_entity_poly.type
_entity_poly.pdbx_seq_one_letter_code
_entity_poly.pdbx_strand_id
1 'polypeptide(L)'
;GGARRVLASFAEAWVRGVAVDWQAAAFAGTGAERVDLPTYAFQRRRYWLDAPTAPVTAGRDTALDPVEAEFWAAVDSEDLSALAGSLDLDLGGDAPLSAVLPALSSWRRQRREHSTVDGWRYRVSWQPLADLPVPVVSGTWLLVVPAEHAEDTPWVAAAAEALARHGADVRRLPVDSADLDREALSERLRAELAEGAAGVLSLLGLAEQRCAAYPAVPFGMAGSVVLLQALADAGFEIPVWTATRGAVAVNRAERLSNPAQSLVWGLGRVAALEDAARWGGLVDLPEQADERAMDRLVRVLAGTGGEDQLAVRASGVFVRRLVHAPSGAAPVEGWRPSGTVLVTGGTGALGAQVARWLARN
;
A
#
# COMPACT_ATOMS: atom_id res chain seq x y z
N GLY A 1 -2.49 -16.79 51.02
CA GLY A 1 -2.54 -15.36 51.36
C GLY A 1 -1.21 -14.69 51.05
N GLY A 2 -1.15 -13.36 51.01
CA GLY A 2 0.08 -12.58 50.76
C GLY A 2 -0.10 -11.45 49.73
N ALA A 3 0.81 -10.48 49.70
CA ALA A 3 0.72 -9.26 48.88
C ALA A 3 0.47 -9.55 47.38
N ARG A 4 1.16 -10.54 46.82
CA ARG A 4 0.95 -10.99 45.42
C ARG A 4 -0.48 -11.46 45.15
N ARG A 5 -1.09 -12.19 46.11
CA ARG A 5 -2.47 -12.68 45.96
C ARG A 5 -3.48 -11.55 46.10
N VAL A 6 -3.21 -10.57 46.96
CA VAL A 6 -4.04 -9.36 47.12
C VAL A 6 -4.03 -8.52 45.84
N LEU A 7 -2.86 -8.26 45.26
CA LEU A 7 -2.74 -7.55 43.98
C LEU A 7 -3.43 -8.29 42.83
N ALA A 8 -3.32 -9.63 42.79
CA ALA A 8 -4.03 -10.43 41.80
C ALA A 8 -5.55 -10.31 41.92
N SER A 9 -6.10 -10.35 43.15
CA SER A 9 -7.54 -10.16 43.38
C SER A 9 -8.01 -8.77 42.96
N PHE A 10 -7.22 -7.72 43.21
CA PHE A 10 -7.53 -6.36 42.74
C PHE A 10 -7.51 -6.27 41.20
N ALA A 11 -6.56 -6.93 40.55
CA ALA A 11 -6.50 -6.97 39.08
C ALA A 11 -7.70 -7.71 38.48
N GLU A 12 -8.10 -8.84 39.07
CA GLU A 12 -9.29 -9.59 38.64
C GLU A 12 -10.58 -8.79 38.82
N ALA A 13 -10.71 -8.01 39.89
CA ALA A 13 -11.86 -7.13 40.12
C ALA A 13 -11.90 -5.98 39.10
N TRP A 14 -10.75 -5.35 38.83
CA TRP A 14 -10.63 -4.27 37.85
C TRP A 14 -11.00 -4.71 36.43
N VAL A 15 -10.53 -5.89 35.99
CA VAL A 15 -10.87 -6.45 34.67
C VAL A 15 -12.37 -6.73 34.53
N ARG A 16 -13.05 -7.01 35.65
CA ARG A 16 -14.52 -7.19 35.70
C ARG A 16 -15.29 -5.87 35.86
N GLY A 17 -14.62 -4.72 35.77
CA GLY A 17 -15.23 -3.39 35.78
C GLY A 17 -15.42 -2.77 37.16
N VAL A 18 -14.86 -3.37 38.21
CA VAL A 18 -14.89 -2.79 39.56
C VAL A 18 -13.82 -1.70 39.66
N ALA A 19 -14.19 -0.51 40.12
CA ALA A 19 -13.24 0.56 40.37
C ALA A 19 -12.27 0.16 41.51
N VAL A 20 -10.97 0.19 41.22
CA VAL A 20 -9.90 -0.07 42.19
C VAL A 20 -9.02 1.17 42.25
N ASP A 21 -8.83 1.69 43.45
CA ASP A 21 -7.83 2.73 43.70
C ASP A 21 -6.45 2.10 43.81
N TRP A 22 -5.73 2.06 42.69
CA TRP A 22 -4.39 1.49 42.61
C TRP A 22 -3.36 2.29 43.41
N GLN A 23 -3.57 3.59 43.57
CA GLN A 23 -2.65 4.43 44.33
C GLN A 23 -2.71 4.05 45.81
N ALA A 24 -3.91 3.92 46.36
CA ALA A 24 -4.10 3.46 47.74
C ALA A 24 -3.76 1.96 47.91
N ALA A 25 -4.09 1.12 46.94
CA ALA A 25 -4.00 -0.34 47.08
C ALA A 25 -2.59 -0.93 46.84
N ALA A 26 -1.75 -0.27 46.02
CA ALA A 26 -0.49 -0.85 45.55
C ALA A 26 0.72 0.10 45.61
N PHE A 27 0.51 1.42 45.54
CA PHE A 27 1.58 2.39 45.31
C PHE A 27 1.71 3.47 46.41
N ALA A 28 1.01 3.29 47.54
CA ALA A 28 1.11 4.19 48.67
C ALA A 28 2.55 4.20 49.23
N GLY A 29 3.17 5.38 49.27
CA GLY A 29 4.51 5.57 49.80
C GLY A 29 5.66 5.18 48.86
N THR A 30 5.39 4.77 47.61
CA THR A 30 6.43 4.38 46.65
C THR A 30 6.92 5.52 45.76
N GLY A 31 6.29 6.70 45.83
CA GLY A 31 6.58 7.83 44.92
C GLY A 31 6.18 7.57 43.47
N ALA A 32 5.35 6.57 43.20
CA ALA A 32 4.90 6.27 41.84
C ALA A 32 3.84 7.28 41.39
N GLU A 33 4.05 7.84 40.21
CA GLU A 33 3.11 8.75 39.55
C GLU A 33 2.44 8.05 38.36
N ARG A 34 1.17 8.40 38.12
CA ARG A 34 0.41 7.88 36.99
C ARG A 34 0.83 8.64 35.73
N VAL A 35 1.54 7.97 34.84
CA VAL A 35 1.91 8.51 33.52
C VAL A 35 0.90 8.03 32.49
N ASP A 36 0.41 8.94 31.66
CA ASP A 36 -0.41 8.58 30.51
C ASP A 36 0.44 7.77 29.52
N LEU A 37 0.01 6.54 29.24
CA LEU A 37 0.59 5.75 28.16
C LEU A 37 0.09 6.32 26.82
N PRO A 38 0.93 6.33 25.76
CA PRO A 38 0.47 6.74 24.44
C PRO A 38 -0.70 5.85 24.02
N THR A 39 -1.92 6.39 24.02
CA THR A 39 -3.07 5.65 23.53
C THR A 39 -3.00 5.65 22.02
N TYR A 40 -2.84 4.46 21.44
CA TYR A 40 -3.12 4.26 20.02
C TYR A 40 -4.55 4.75 19.76
N ALA A 41 -4.74 5.72 18.86
CA ALA A 41 -6.01 6.41 18.65
C ALA A 41 -7.19 5.49 18.28
N PHE A 42 -6.91 4.21 17.97
CA PHE A 42 -7.90 3.18 17.63
C PHE A 42 -8.06 2.10 18.70
N GLN A 43 -7.41 2.25 19.86
CA GLN A 43 -7.55 1.28 20.94
C GLN A 43 -8.97 1.41 21.53
N ARG A 44 -9.77 0.34 21.35
CA ARG A 44 -11.15 0.13 21.86
C ARG A 44 -12.32 0.64 21.02
N ARG A 45 -12.14 1.06 19.77
CA ARG A 45 -13.27 1.30 18.85
C ARG A 45 -13.22 0.38 17.63
N ARG A 46 -14.26 -0.42 17.46
CA ARG A 46 -14.51 -1.19 16.23
C ARG A 46 -14.94 -0.18 15.17
N TYR A 47 -14.05 0.12 14.24
CA TYR A 47 -14.25 1.08 13.15
C TYR A 47 -14.37 0.40 11.77
N TRP A 48 -14.64 -0.91 11.77
CA TRP A 48 -15.12 -1.54 10.55
C TRP A 48 -16.47 -0.92 10.19
N LEU A 49 -16.68 -0.65 8.91
CA LEU A 49 -18.03 -0.46 8.38
C LEU A 49 -18.83 -1.69 8.82
N ASP A 50 -19.73 -1.52 9.80
CA ASP A 50 -20.78 -2.50 10.02
C ASP A 50 -21.71 -2.35 8.81
N ALA A 51 -21.32 -3.01 7.71
CA ALA A 51 -22.17 -3.11 6.55
C ALA A 51 -23.50 -3.68 7.05
N PRO A 52 -24.64 -3.00 6.82
CA PRO A 52 -25.90 -3.64 7.10
C PRO A 52 -25.89 -4.98 6.37
N THR A 53 -26.22 -6.05 7.08
CA THR A 53 -26.61 -7.32 6.47
C THR A 53 -27.91 -7.05 5.72
N ALA A 54 -27.80 -6.35 4.59
CA ALA A 54 -28.81 -6.41 3.56
C ALA A 54 -28.89 -7.90 3.21
N PRO A 55 -30.09 -8.50 3.20
CA PRO A 55 -30.23 -9.79 2.56
C PRO A 55 -29.69 -9.57 1.15
N VAL A 56 -28.60 -10.27 0.83
CA VAL A 56 -28.13 -10.38 -0.55
C VAL A 56 -29.32 -10.97 -1.28
N THR A 57 -30.15 -10.12 -1.88
CA THR A 57 -30.98 -10.53 -2.99
C THR A 57 -29.96 -11.02 -3.99
N ALA A 58 -29.82 -12.35 -4.04
CA ALA A 58 -29.01 -13.05 -5.01
C ALA A 58 -29.54 -12.61 -6.38
N GLY A 59 -28.97 -11.53 -6.90
CA GLY A 59 -28.90 -11.31 -8.33
C GLY A 59 -28.27 -12.57 -8.87
N ARG A 60 -29.06 -13.35 -9.59
CA ARG A 60 -28.61 -14.51 -10.35
C ARG A 60 -27.70 -14.02 -11.48
N ASP A 61 -26.52 -13.52 -11.15
CA ASP A 61 -25.36 -13.67 -12.01
C ASP A 61 -24.72 -15.00 -11.65
N THR A 62 -25.45 -16.08 -11.94
CA THR A 62 -24.93 -17.44 -11.93
C THR A 62 -24.14 -17.65 -13.21
N ALA A 63 -23.00 -16.97 -13.35
CA ALA A 63 -21.86 -17.74 -13.83
C ALA A 63 -21.56 -18.68 -12.66
N LEU A 64 -22.03 -19.93 -12.73
CA LEU A 64 -21.80 -20.92 -11.68
C LEU A 64 -20.31 -20.87 -11.30
N ASP A 65 -20.02 -20.73 -10.00
CA ASP A 65 -18.68 -20.96 -9.48
C ASP A 65 -18.18 -22.26 -10.14
N PRO A 66 -17.04 -22.26 -10.85
CA PRO A 66 -16.55 -23.44 -11.57
C PRO A 66 -16.59 -24.72 -10.74
N VAL A 67 -16.42 -24.61 -9.42
CA VAL A 67 -16.46 -25.76 -8.52
C VAL A 67 -17.88 -26.17 -8.10
N GLU A 68 -18.85 -25.25 -8.08
CA GLU A 68 -20.27 -25.61 -7.97
C GLU A 68 -20.76 -26.29 -9.26
N ALA A 69 -20.25 -25.86 -10.43
CA ALA A 69 -20.50 -26.54 -11.70
C ALA A 69 -19.89 -27.95 -11.74
N GLU A 70 -18.65 -28.14 -11.25
CA GLU A 70 -18.03 -29.47 -11.13
C GLU A 70 -18.81 -30.38 -10.17
N PHE A 71 -19.33 -29.85 -9.06
CA PHE A 71 -20.19 -30.62 -8.14
C PHE A 71 -21.46 -31.10 -8.85
N TRP A 72 -22.17 -30.21 -9.55
CA TRP A 72 -23.39 -30.61 -10.27
C TRP A 72 -23.09 -31.56 -11.43
N ALA A 73 -21.96 -31.37 -12.13
CA ALA A 73 -21.51 -32.33 -13.13
C ALA A 73 -21.27 -33.73 -12.54
N ALA A 74 -20.66 -33.83 -11.36
CA ALA A 74 -20.46 -35.11 -10.66
C ALA A 74 -21.79 -35.74 -10.21
N VAL A 75 -22.77 -34.93 -9.80
CA VAL A 75 -24.13 -35.39 -9.48
C VAL A 75 -24.84 -35.90 -10.73
N ASP A 76 -24.76 -35.15 -11.84
CA ASP A 76 -25.39 -35.49 -13.12
C ASP A 76 -24.74 -36.72 -13.77
N SER A 77 -23.44 -36.97 -13.53
CA SER A 77 -22.72 -38.16 -14.01
C SER A 77 -22.72 -39.33 -13.04
N GLU A 78 -23.41 -39.22 -11.90
CA GLU A 78 -23.47 -40.23 -10.83
C GLU A 78 -22.06 -40.67 -10.33
N ASP A 79 -21.08 -39.76 -10.37
CA ASP A 79 -19.70 -40.04 -9.95
C ASP A 79 -19.53 -39.87 -8.44
N LEU A 80 -19.76 -40.97 -7.71
CA LEU A 80 -19.60 -41.02 -6.25
C LEU A 80 -18.18 -40.70 -5.78
N SER A 81 -17.15 -40.99 -6.58
CA SER A 81 -15.75 -40.75 -6.18
C SER A 81 -15.41 -39.26 -6.27
N ALA A 82 -15.83 -38.61 -7.35
CA ALA A 82 -15.70 -37.16 -7.50
C ALA A 82 -16.53 -36.40 -6.45
N LEU A 83 -17.75 -36.87 -6.16
CA LEU A 83 -18.61 -36.30 -5.13
C LEU A 83 -18.00 -36.44 -3.72
N ALA A 84 -17.49 -37.63 -3.36
CA ALA A 84 -16.83 -37.88 -2.09
C ALA A 84 -15.58 -37.00 -1.91
N GLY A 85 -14.75 -36.89 -2.96
CA GLY A 85 -13.59 -36.00 -2.98
C GLY A 85 -13.96 -34.53 -2.83
N SER A 86 -15.07 -34.08 -3.42
CA SER A 86 -15.54 -32.70 -3.30
C SER A 86 -15.99 -32.33 -1.89
N LEU A 87 -16.53 -33.31 -1.14
CA LEU A 87 -17.06 -33.14 0.21
C LEU A 87 -16.02 -33.43 1.31
N ASP A 88 -14.79 -33.80 0.93
CA ASP A 88 -13.74 -34.27 1.84
C ASP A 88 -14.24 -35.40 2.76
N LEU A 89 -15.06 -36.28 2.19
CA LEU A 89 -15.62 -37.42 2.91
C LEU A 89 -14.88 -38.69 2.50
N ASP A 90 -14.33 -39.40 3.47
CA ASP A 90 -13.86 -40.78 3.29
C ASP A 90 -15.08 -41.72 3.31
N LEU A 91 -15.89 -41.63 2.25
CA LEU A 91 -17.07 -42.47 2.09
C LEU A 91 -16.61 -43.84 1.62
N GLY A 92 -16.58 -44.81 2.54
CA GLY A 92 -16.92 -46.17 2.12
C GLY A 92 -18.29 -46.12 1.42
N GLY A 93 -18.47 -46.83 0.31
CA GLY A 93 -19.56 -46.62 -0.67
C GLY A 93 -21.02 -46.64 -0.19
N ASP A 94 -21.29 -46.79 1.11
CA ASP A 94 -22.62 -46.89 1.74
C ASP A 94 -22.82 -45.93 2.94
N ALA A 95 -22.32 -44.70 2.89
CA ALA A 95 -22.58 -43.74 3.97
C ALA A 95 -24.07 -43.30 4.01
N PRO A 96 -24.71 -43.26 5.19
CA PRO A 96 -26.11 -42.86 5.29
C PRO A 96 -26.31 -41.38 4.97
N LEU A 97 -27.47 -41.02 4.39
CA LEU A 97 -27.81 -39.63 4.05
C LEU A 97 -27.74 -38.67 5.26
N SER A 98 -27.94 -39.19 6.47
CA SER A 98 -27.78 -38.44 7.73
C SER A 98 -26.36 -37.97 7.99
N ALA A 99 -25.34 -38.63 7.42
CA ALA A 99 -23.94 -38.20 7.47
C ALA A 99 -23.59 -37.24 6.31
N VAL A 100 -24.22 -37.41 5.15
CA VAL A 100 -23.95 -36.62 3.93
C VAL A 100 -24.57 -35.22 3.99
N LEU A 101 -25.79 -35.06 4.54
CA LEU A 101 -26.48 -33.76 4.60
C LEU A 101 -25.70 -32.68 5.41
N PRO A 102 -25.16 -32.96 6.61
CA PRO A 102 -24.31 -32.01 7.33
C PRO A 102 -23.04 -31.64 6.56
N ALA A 103 -22.41 -32.61 5.89
CA ALA A 103 -21.22 -32.39 5.08
C ALA A 103 -21.50 -31.48 3.88
N LEU A 104 -22.60 -31.73 3.15
CA LEU A 104 -23.09 -30.86 2.07
C LEU A 104 -23.37 -29.43 2.56
N SER A 105 -24.00 -29.29 3.74
CA SER A 105 -24.27 -27.98 4.33
C SER A 105 -22.98 -27.24 4.71
N SER A 106 -22.01 -27.96 5.29
CA SER A 106 -20.68 -27.42 5.63
C SER A 106 -19.93 -26.99 4.37
N TRP A 107 -19.85 -27.87 3.37
CA TRP A 107 -19.23 -27.61 2.07
C TRP A 107 -19.85 -26.39 1.39
N ARG A 108 -21.18 -26.32 1.29
CA ARG A 108 -21.87 -25.20 0.64
C ARG A 108 -21.62 -23.86 1.37
N ARG A 109 -21.55 -23.89 2.70
CA ARG A 109 -21.22 -22.71 3.50
C ARG A 109 -19.79 -22.24 3.24
N GLN A 110 -18.83 -23.18 3.31
CA GLN A 110 -17.42 -22.91 3.05
C GLN A 110 -17.21 -22.40 1.61
N ARG A 111 -17.95 -22.93 0.63
CA ARG A 111 -17.93 -22.45 -0.76
C ARG A 111 -18.43 -21.01 -0.90
N ARG A 112 -19.56 -20.67 -0.28
CA ARG A 112 -20.07 -19.29 -0.27
C ARG A 112 -19.08 -18.32 0.39
N GLU A 113 -18.46 -18.74 1.49
CA GLU A 113 -17.42 -17.96 2.15
C GLU A 113 -16.21 -17.78 1.23
N HIS A 114 -15.71 -18.85 0.60
CA HIS A 114 -14.58 -18.79 -0.33
C HIS A 114 -14.89 -17.93 -1.56
N SER A 115 -16.05 -18.09 -2.19
CA SER A 115 -16.48 -17.28 -3.34
C SER A 115 -16.58 -15.79 -2.98
N THR A 116 -17.13 -15.47 -1.80
CA THR A 116 -17.18 -14.10 -1.29
C THR A 116 -15.77 -13.53 -1.07
N VAL A 117 -14.89 -14.32 -0.44
CA VAL A 117 -13.49 -13.91 -0.23
C VAL A 117 -12.75 -13.77 -1.56
N ASP A 118 -13.05 -14.62 -2.55
CA ASP A 118 -12.44 -14.57 -3.87
C ASP A 118 -12.78 -13.27 -4.59
N GLY A 119 -14.05 -12.84 -4.48
CA GLY A 119 -14.54 -11.54 -4.93
C GLY A 119 -13.87 -10.33 -4.27
N TRP A 120 -13.18 -10.51 -3.14
CA TRP A 120 -12.45 -9.44 -2.45
C TRP A 120 -10.96 -9.38 -2.84
N ARG A 121 -10.50 -10.26 -3.74
CA ARG A 121 -9.08 -10.34 -4.11
C ARG A 121 -8.78 -9.41 -5.27
N TYR A 122 -7.84 -8.51 -5.03
CA TYR A 122 -7.32 -7.61 -6.05
C TYR A 122 -5.80 -7.66 -6.08
N ARG A 123 -5.24 -7.30 -7.23
CA ARG A 123 -3.80 -7.09 -7.39
C ARG A 123 -3.54 -5.84 -8.20
N VAL A 124 -2.35 -5.28 -8.02
CA VAL A 124 -1.85 -4.25 -8.91
C VAL A 124 -1.41 -4.89 -10.22
N SER A 125 -1.80 -4.29 -11.33
CA SER A 125 -1.35 -4.62 -12.68
C SER A 125 -0.85 -3.35 -13.35
N TRP A 126 0.14 -3.50 -14.23
CA TRP A 126 0.69 -2.42 -15.01
C TRP A 126 0.37 -2.67 -16.48
N GLN A 127 -0.35 -1.75 -17.09
CA GLN A 127 -0.80 -1.87 -18.48
C GLN A 127 -0.01 -0.89 -19.35
N PRO A 128 0.39 -1.25 -20.58
CA PRO A 128 1.00 -0.30 -21.49
C PRO A 128 0.08 0.90 -21.71
N LEU A 129 0.61 2.10 -21.53
CA LEU A 129 -0.10 3.34 -21.86
C LEU A 129 0.23 3.71 -23.30
N ALA A 130 -0.77 3.60 -24.16
CA ALA A 130 -0.69 4.06 -25.54
C ALA A 130 -0.97 5.58 -25.63
N ASP A 131 -0.70 6.16 -26.80
CA ASP A 131 -1.16 7.50 -27.20
C ASP A 131 -0.71 8.67 -26.31
N LEU A 132 0.52 8.59 -25.80
CA LEU A 132 1.16 9.76 -25.17
C LEU A 132 1.46 10.87 -26.20
N PRO A 133 1.35 12.14 -25.80
CA PRO A 133 1.61 13.27 -26.68
C PRO A 133 3.07 13.30 -27.16
N VAL A 134 3.34 14.17 -28.12
CA VAL A 134 4.71 14.51 -28.52
C VAL A 134 5.42 15.12 -27.30
N PRO A 135 6.71 14.79 -27.04
CA PRO A 135 7.44 15.33 -25.90
C PRO A 135 7.77 16.80 -26.16
N VAL A 136 6.83 17.69 -25.92
CA VAL A 136 7.07 19.13 -25.96
C VAL A 136 6.56 19.70 -24.66
N VAL A 137 7.47 20.33 -23.93
CA VAL A 137 7.19 21.07 -22.70
C VAL A 137 7.64 22.51 -22.92
N SER A 138 6.93 23.46 -22.32
CA SER A 138 7.23 24.89 -22.47
C SER A 138 7.32 25.56 -21.11
N GLY A 139 7.97 26.72 -21.07
CA GLY A 139 8.12 27.51 -19.86
C GLY A 139 9.17 26.93 -18.91
N THR A 140 9.25 27.52 -17.72
CA THR A 140 10.26 27.13 -16.72
C THR A 140 9.83 25.88 -15.98
N TRP A 141 10.72 24.90 -15.87
CA TRP A 141 10.52 23.68 -15.08
C TRP A 141 11.51 23.64 -13.92
N LEU A 142 10.99 23.46 -12.72
CA LEU A 142 11.81 23.29 -11.53
C LEU A 142 12.18 21.82 -11.36
N LEU A 143 13.47 21.51 -11.45
CA LEU A 143 14.04 20.20 -11.19
C LEU A 143 14.57 20.15 -9.75
N VAL A 144 13.78 19.58 -8.84
CA VAL A 144 14.15 19.46 -7.42
C VAL A 144 14.97 18.21 -7.21
N VAL A 145 16.18 18.34 -6.66
CA VAL A 145 17.16 17.25 -6.56
C VAL A 145 17.73 17.16 -5.15
N PRO A 146 18.07 15.95 -4.64
CA PRO A 146 18.84 15.84 -3.41
C PRO A 146 20.21 16.52 -3.61
N ALA A 147 20.63 17.41 -2.71
CA ALA A 147 21.85 18.19 -2.90
C ALA A 147 23.11 17.32 -3.06
N GLU A 148 23.19 16.22 -2.30
CA GLU A 148 24.27 15.22 -2.39
C GLU A 148 24.36 14.54 -3.78
N HIS A 149 23.31 14.65 -4.59
CA HIS A 149 23.17 14.01 -5.90
C HIS A 149 23.07 15.03 -7.04
N ALA A 150 23.20 16.33 -6.74
CA ALA A 150 22.90 17.42 -7.66
C ALA A 150 23.84 17.46 -8.89
N GLU A 151 25.08 16.99 -8.74
CA GLU A 151 26.07 16.96 -9.82
C GLU A 151 26.44 15.53 -10.28
N ASP A 152 26.23 14.51 -9.42
CA ASP A 152 26.83 13.18 -9.59
C ASP A 152 25.89 12.06 -10.07
N THR A 153 24.60 12.35 -10.30
CA THR A 153 23.63 11.30 -10.67
C THR A 153 23.27 11.37 -12.15
N PRO A 154 23.44 10.27 -12.93
CA PRO A 154 23.06 10.21 -14.34
C PRO A 154 21.63 10.70 -14.63
N TRP A 155 20.70 10.47 -13.69
CA TRP A 155 19.31 10.90 -13.82
C TRP A 155 19.11 12.41 -13.77
N VAL A 156 19.87 13.14 -12.95
CA VAL A 156 19.73 14.59 -12.81
C VAL A 156 20.15 15.27 -14.11
N ALA A 157 21.33 14.89 -14.63
CA ALA A 157 21.82 15.39 -15.92
C ALA A 157 20.88 15.01 -17.06
N ALA A 158 20.53 13.73 -17.19
CA ALA A 158 19.69 13.23 -18.28
C ALA A 158 18.28 13.84 -18.28
N ALA A 159 17.65 14.02 -17.10
CA ALA A 159 16.35 14.66 -17.00
C ALA A 159 16.41 16.15 -17.37
N ALA A 160 17.42 16.88 -16.89
CA ALA A 160 17.61 18.28 -17.22
C ALA A 160 17.86 18.48 -18.73
N GLU A 161 18.76 17.68 -19.30
CA GLU A 161 19.07 17.73 -20.74
C GLU A 161 17.85 17.38 -21.60
N ALA A 162 17.05 16.40 -21.19
CA ALA A 162 15.84 16.03 -21.93
C ALA A 162 14.76 17.11 -21.87
N LEU A 163 14.50 17.68 -20.69
CA LEU A 163 13.56 18.79 -20.56
C LEU A 163 13.99 19.99 -21.42
N ALA A 164 15.27 20.35 -21.39
CA ALA A 164 15.82 21.45 -22.19
C ALA A 164 15.73 21.18 -23.69
N ARG A 165 16.08 19.96 -24.14
CA ARG A 165 15.97 19.53 -25.55
C ARG A 165 14.54 19.63 -26.09
N HIS A 166 13.55 19.43 -25.22
CA HIS A 166 12.13 19.43 -25.56
C HIS A 166 11.41 20.76 -25.24
N GLY A 167 12.17 21.84 -24.97
CA GLY A 167 11.67 23.22 -24.96
C GLY A 167 11.45 23.86 -23.58
N ALA A 168 11.80 23.19 -22.48
CA ALA A 168 11.71 23.77 -21.14
C ALA A 168 12.97 24.58 -20.78
N ASP A 169 12.77 25.67 -20.03
CA ASP A 169 13.85 26.33 -19.28
C ASP A 169 14.00 25.63 -17.93
N VAL A 170 15.11 24.92 -17.70
CA VAL A 170 15.26 24.06 -16.53
C VAL A 170 16.02 24.77 -15.41
N ARG A 171 15.38 24.97 -14.27
CA ARG A 171 16.02 25.46 -13.04
C ARG A 171 16.20 24.33 -12.05
N ARG A 172 17.43 24.11 -11.59
CA ARG A 172 17.72 23.08 -10.59
C ARG A 172 17.61 23.66 -9.18
N LEU A 173 16.91 22.95 -8.31
CA LEU A 173 16.82 23.28 -6.89
C LEU A 173 17.41 22.13 -6.04
N PRO A 174 18.66 22.25 -5.58
CA PRO A 174 19.24 21.35 -4.60
C PRO A 174 18.54 21.51 -3.25
N VAL A 175 18.15 20.38 -2.66
CA VAL A 175 17.49 20.28 -1.35
C VAL A 175 18.28 19.31 -0.47
N ASP A 176 18.62 19.73 0.74
CA ASP A 176 19.31 18.90 1.72
C ASP A 176 18.56 18.83 3.06
N SER A 177 19.22 18.30 4.10
CA SER A 177 18.62 18.17 5.43
C SER A 177 18.29 19.51 6.11
N ALA A 178 18.97 20.60 5.77
CA ALA A 178 18.66 21.93 6.27
C ALA A 178 17.36 22.48 5.68
N ASP A 179 16.93 21.93 4.54
CA ASP A 179 15.68 22.28 3.86
C ASP A 179 14.48 21.44 4.31
N LEU A 180 14.65 20.62 5.35
CA LEU A 180 13.54 19.92 6.01
C LEU A 180 12.77 20.85 6.98
N ASP A 181 12.66 22.11 6.58
CA ASP A 181 11.84 23.13 7.21
C ASP A 181 10.87 23.70 6.16
N ARG A 182 9.59 23.60 6.47
CA ARG A 182 8.49 23.94 5.56
C ARG A 182 8.48 25.44 5.21
N GLU A 183 8.74 26.30 6.19
CA GLU A 183 8.67 27.75 6.02
C GLU A 183 9.86 28.25 5.20
N ALA A 184 11.08 27.82 5.56
CA ALA A 184 12.30 28.17 4.85
C ALA A 184 12.28 27.68 3.39
N LEU A 185 11.82 26.44 3.15
CA LEU A 185 11.70 25.93 1.78
C LEU A 185 10.63 26.70 0.99
N SER A 186 9.53 27.12 1.63
CA SER A 186 8.48 27.92 0.99
C SER A 186 9.02 29.28 0.53
N GLU A 187 9.81 29.97 1.37
CA GLU A 187 10.47 31.23 1.00
C GLU A 187 11.44 31.06 -0.17
N ARG A 188 12.29 30.01 -0.13
CA ARG A 188 13.19 29.68 -1.24
C ARG A 188 12.41 29.43 -2.54
N LEU A 189 11.32 28.66 -2.47
CA LEU A 189 10.48 28.38 -3.64
C LEU A 189 9.87 29.67 -4.21
N ARG A 190 9.42 30.61 -3.37
CA ARG A 190 8.92 31.92 -3.86
C ARG A 190 9.97 32.71 -4.61
N ALA A 191 11.23 32.67 -4.17
CA ALA A 191 12.34 33.33 -4.84
C ALA A 191 12.67 32.66 -6.19
N GLU A 192 12.80 31.33 -6.22
CA GLU A 192 13.15 30.56 -7.42
C GLU A 192 12.07 30.62 -8.51
N LEU A 193 10.80 30.66 -8.07
CA LEU A 193 9.61 30.65 -8.92
C LEU A 193 8.97 32.04 -9.07
N ALA A 194 9.71 33.12 -8.80
CA ALA A 194 9.19 34.49 -8.88
C ALA A 194 8.67 34.85 -10.28
N GLU A 195 9.25 34.27 -11.33
CA GLU A 195 8.82 34.44 -12.73
C GLU A 195 7.79 33.40 -13.18
N GLY A 196 7.34 32.53 -12.26
CA GLY A 196 6.46 31.40 -12.53
C GLY A 196 7.18 30.14 -12.98
N ALA A 197 6.45 29.02 -12.98
CA ALA A 197 6.87 27.75 -13.57
C ALA A 197 5.69 27.04 -14.23
N ALA A 198 5.99 26.23 -15.23
CA ALA A 198 5.04 25.35 -15.89
C ALA A 198 4.86 24.02 -15.14
N GLY A 199 5.84 23.60 -14.34
CA GLY A 199 5.77 22.36 -13.57
C GLY A 199 7.00 22.10 -12.72
N VAL A 200 6.87 21.13 -11.82
CA VAL A 200 7.95 20.65 -10.95
C VAL A 200 8.20 19.19 -11.23
N LEU A 201 9.46 18.81 -11.46
CA LEU A 201 9.91 17.42 -11.42
C LEU A 201 10.78 17.24 -10.18
N SER A 202 10.30 16.46 -9.21
CA SER A 202 11.01 16.12 -7.99
C SER A 202 11.71 14.78 -8.13
N LEU A 203 13.03 14.79 -8.04
CA LEU A 203 13.89 13.60 -7.96
C LEU A 203 14.25 13.25 -6.51
N LEU A 204 13.64 13.90 -5.52
CA LEU A 204 13.86 13.60 -4.10
C LEU A 204 13.56 12.14 -3.77
N GLY A 205 12.57 11.54 -4.45
CA GLY A 205 12.22 10.13 -4.25
C GLY A 205 13.34 9.13 -4.54
N LEU A 206 14.44 9.56 -5.20
CA LEU A 206 15.63 8.74 -5.43
C LEU A 206 16.57 8.65 -4.21
N ALA A 207 16.40 9.53 -3.21
CA ALA A 207 17.26 9.60 -2.03
C ALA A 207 16.80 8.65 -0.92
N GLU A 208 17.61 7.63 -0.64
CA GLU A 208 17.32 6.59 0.37
C GLU A 208 18.11 6.77 1.67
N GLN A 209 19.09 7.68 1.69
CA GLN A 209 19.84 8.03 2.90
C GLN A 209 18.88 8.47 4.00
N ARG A 210 19.21 8.15 5.25
CA ARG A 210 18.36 8.48 6.39
C ARG A 210 18.52 9.95 6.76
N CYS A 211 17.41 10.58 7.15
CA CYS A 211 17.46 11.91 7.75
C CYS A 211 18.19 11.83 9.10
N ALA A 212 19.18 12.70 9.31
CA ALA A 212 19.89 12.77 10.60
C ALA A 212 18.95 13.06 11.77
N ALA A 213 17.99 13.97 11.60
CA ALA A 213 16.97 14.30 12.59
C ALA A 213 15.93 13.19 12.80
N TYR A 214 15.71 12.34 11.79
CA TYR A 214 14.70 11.28 11.79
C TYR A 214 15.27 9.96 11.24
N PRO A 215 16.06 9.21 12.03
CA PRO A 215 16.80 8.04 11.51
C PRO A 215 15.93 6.92 10.91
N ALA A 216 14.65 6.86 11.29
CA ALA A 216 13.69 5.89 10.75
C ALA A 216 13.13 6.27 9.36
N VAL A 217 13.34 7.51 8.91
CA VAL A 217 12.72 8.08 7.70
C VAL A 217 13.78 8.31 6.62
N PRO A 218 13.59 7.77 5.40
CA PRO A 218 14.44 8.12 4.27
C PRO A 218 14.28 9.59 3.88
N PHE A 219 15.36 10.23 3.45
CA PHE A 219 15.38 11.62 3.04
C PHE A 219 14.38 11.91 1.93
N GLY A 220 14.30 11.05 0.92
CA GLY A 220 13.34 11.22 -0.16
C GLY A 220 11.88 11.27 0.30
N MET A 221 11.51 10.55 1.36
CA MET A 221 10.18 10.63 1.95
C MET A 221 9.97 11.95 2.69
N ALA A 222 10.88 12.31 3.60
CA ALA A 222 10.78 13.55 4.38
C ALA A 222 10.78 14.78 3.47
N GLY A 223 11.73 14.86 2.53
CA GLY A 223 11.84 15.94 1.56
C GLY A 223 10.61 16.03 0.64
N SER A 224 10.01 14.91 0.23
CA SER A 224 8.78 14.94 -0.56
C SER A 224 7.60 15.52 0.23
N VAL A 225 7.46 15.20 1.52
CA VAL A 225 6.41 15.79 2.38
C VAL A 225 6.63 17.30 2.50
N VAL A 226 7.84 17.72 2.84
CA VAL A 226 8.17 19.14 3.06
C VAL A 226 8.03 19.93 1.75
N LEU A 227 8.45 19.38 0.61
CA LEU A 227 8.30 20.02 -0.70
C LEU A 227 6.83 20.29 -1.05
N LEU A 228 5.96 19.28 -0.88
CA LEU A 228 4.53 19.45 -1.18
C LEU A 228 3.88 20.49 -0.26
N GLN A 229 4.22 20.45 1.03
CA GLN A 229 3.75 21.42 2.02
C GLN A 229 4.24 22.85 1.73
N ALA A 230 5.50 23.00 1.32
CA ALA A 230 6.12 24.28 1.03
C ALA A 230 5.60 24.91 -0.28
N LEU A 231 5.34 24.09 -1.30
CA LEU A 231 4.67 24.52 -2.54
C LEU A 231 3.24 25.01 -2.28
N ALA A 232 2.49 24.29 -1.42
CA ALA A 232 1.16 24.71 -1.00
C ALA A 232 1.20 26.05 -0.23
N ASP A 233 2.13 26.23 0.70
CA ASP A 233 2.30 27.50 1.43
C ASP A 233 2.77 28.65 0.54
N ALA A 234 3.56 28.34 -0.47
CA ALA A 234 4.02 29.33 -1.44
C ALA A 234 2.89 29.79 -2.38
N GLY A 235 1.78 29.05 -2.43
CA GLY A 235 0.59 29.39 -3.23
C GLY A 235 0.72 29.01 -4.70
N PHE A 236 1.64 28.12 -5.08
CA PHE A 236 1.87 27.76 -6.48
C PHE A 236 0.99 26.61 -6.94
N GLU A 237 -0.03 26.89 -7.76
CA GLU A 237 -0.90 25.87 -8.37
C GLU A 237 -0.30 25.27 -9.66
N ILE A 238 0.87 24.64 -9.53
CA ILE A 238 1.60 24.01 -10.65
C ILE A 238 1.71 22.50 -10.46
N PRO A 239 1.70 21.71 -11.56
CA PRO A 239 1.76 20.26 -11.47
C PRO A 239 3.11 19.79 -10.92
N VAL A 240 3.06 18.96 -9.88
CA VAL A 240 4.22 18.31 -9.26
C VAL A 240 4.27 16.84 -9.67
N TRP A 241 5.35 16.47 -10.32
CA TRP A 241 5.70 15.09 -10.64
C TRP A 241 6.78 14.59 -9.70
N THR A 242 6.58 13.45 -9.05
CA THR A 242 7.60 12.83 -8.19
C THR A 242 8.13 11.55 -8.82
N ALA A 243 9.45 11.48 -8.95
CA ALA A 243 10.13 10.35 -9.54
C ALA A 243 10.71 9.40 -8.48
N THR A 244 10.63 8.11 -8.77
CA THR A 244 11.36 7.04 -8.08
C THR A 244 12.11 6.19 -9.10
N ARG A 245 12.89 5.21 -8.66
CA ARG A 245 13.53 4.20 -9.51
C ARG A 245 13.53 2.86 -8.82
N GLY A 246 12.89 1.85 -9.40
CA GLY A 246 12.83 0.50 -8.81
C GLY A 246 11.94 0.41 -7.58
N ALA A 247 11.03 1.36 -7.40
CA ALA A 247 10.01 1.34 -6.36
C ALA A 247 8.82 0.44 -6.74
N VAL A 248 8.64 0.18 -8.04
CA VAL A 248 7.56 -0.64 -8.57
C VAL A 248 8.10 -1.64 -9.59
N ALA A 249 7.38 -2.75 -9.75
CA ALA A 249 7.67 -3.78 -10.75
C ALA A 249 6.49 -3.86 -11.72
N VAL A 250 6.72 -3.62 -13.02
CA VAL A 250 5.63 -3.64 -14.01
C VAL A 250 5.25 -5.06 -14.46
N ASN A 251 6.11 -6.03 -14.18
CA ASN A 251 5.86 -7.44 -14.46
C ASN A 251 6.61 -8.35 -13.45
N ARG A 252 6.39 -9.66 -13.54
CA ARG A 252 6.96 -10.65 -12.61
C ARG A 252 8.47 -10.88 -12.77
N ALA A 253 9.06 -10.47 -13.89
CA ALA A 253 10.50 -10.63 -14.14
C ALA A 253 11.31 -9.48 -13.53
N GLU A 254 10.68 -8.31 -13.29
CA GLU A 254 11.32 -7.20 -12.61
C GLU A 254 11.51 -7.48 -11.12
N ARG A 255 12.69 -7.10 -10.62
CA ARG A 255 13.02 -7.13 -9.19
C ARG A 255 12.96 -5.71 -8.65
N LEU A 256 12.28 -5.54 -7.52
CA LEU A 256 12.33 -4.29 -6.76
C LEU A 256 13.72 -4.14 -6.16
N SER A 257 14.46 -3.12 -6.59
CA SER A 257 15.78 -2.80 -6.06
C SER A 257 15.72 -1.84 -4.87
N ASN A 258 14.70 -0.97 -4.84
CA ASN A 258 14.66 0.20 -3.97
C ASN A 258 13.32 0.32 -3.23
N PRO A 259 12.97 -0.64 -2.34
CA PRO A 259 11.65 -0.69 -1.72
C PRO A 259 11.33 0.52 -0.84
N ALA A 260 12.34 1.22 -0.28
CA ALA A 260 12.15 2.42 0.52
C ALA A 260 11.49 3.56 -0.27
N GLN A 261 11.74 3.65 -1.58
CA GLN A 261 11.13 4.66 -2.44
C GLN A 261 9.61 4.44 -2.63
N SER A 262 9.10 3.24 -2.34
CA SER A 262 7.66 2.95 -2.36
C SER A 262 6.86 3.76 -1.34
N LEU A 263 7.52 4.31 -0.31
CA LEU A 263 6.89 5.22 0.66
C LEU A 263 6.37 6.48 -0.03
N VAL A 264 7.13 7.01 -1.00
CA VAL A 264 6.75 8.17 -1.82
C VAL A 264 5.52 7.86 -2.67
N TRP A 265 5.39 6.62 -3.15
CA TRP A 265 4.16 6.18 -3.84
C TRP A 265 2.94 6.16 -2.92
N GLY A 266 3.12 5.80 -1.65
CA GLY A 266 2.08 5.88 -0.63
C GLY A 266 1.64 7.33 -0.41
N LEU A 267 2.61 8.22 -0.20
CA LEU A 267 2.40 9.66 -0.03
C LEU A 267 1.70 10.28 -1.24
N GLY A 268 2.20 10.05 -2.44
CA GLY A 268 1.70 10.68 -3.65
C GLY A 268 0.25 10.33 -3.96
N ARG A 269 -0.19 9.09 -3.67
CA ARG A 269 -1.61 8.71 -3.80
C ARG A 269 -2.53 9.45 -2.83
N VAL A 270 -2.01 9.89 -1.67
CA VAL A 270 -2.76 10.72 -0.73
C VAL A 270 -2.74 12.18 -1.20
N ALA A 271 -1.58 12.69 -1.63
CA ALA A 271 -1.45 14.03 -2.19
C ALA A 271 -2.37 14.26 -3.40
N ALA A 272 -2.54 13.26 -4.27
CA ALA A 272 -3.49 13.29 -5.39
C ALA A 272 -4.94 13.55 -4.95
N LEU A 273 -5.32 13.13 -3.74
CA LEU A 273 -6.67 13.29 -3.18
C LEU A 273 -6.82 14.58 -2.38
N GLU A 274 -5.78 14.98 -1.64
CA GLU A 274 -5.79 16.19 -0.81
C GLU A 274 -5.58 17.46 -1.63
N ASP A 275 -4.86 17.38 -2.75
CA ASP A 275 -4.37 18.52 -3.51
C ASP A 275 -4.33 18.26 -5.02
N ALA A 276 -5.47 17.85 -5.57
CA ALA A 276 -5.59 17.42 -6.96
C ALA A 276 -5.19 18.51 -7.99
N ALA A 277 -5.30 19.79 -7.63
CA ALA A 277 -4.96 20.90 -8.52
C ALA A 277 -3.44 21.03 -8.76
N ARG A 278 -2.62 20.71 -7.75
CA ARG A 278 -1.14 20.74 -7.83
C ARG A 278 -0.53 19.39 -8.21
N TRP A 279 -1.29 18.31 -8.15
CA TRP A 279 -0.74 16.99 -8.34
C TRP A 279 -0.60 16.63 -9.82
N GLY A 280 0.64 16.43 -10.28
CA GLY A 280 0.94 15.91 -11.61
C GLY A 280 0.91 14.38 -11.62
N GLY A 281 1.73 13.75 -10.78
CA GLY A 281 1.75 12.30 -10.64
C GLY A 281 3.04 11.69 -10.12
N LEU A 282 3.07 10.36 -10.09
CA LEU A 282 4.18 9.49 -9.75
C LEU A 282 4.75 8.86 -11.01
N VAL A 283 6.08 8.83 -11.12
CA VAL A 283 6.77 8.13 -12.21
C VAL A 283 7.93 7.28 -11.68
N ASP A 284 7.92 5.97 -11.95
CA ASP A 284 9.07 5.12 -11.67
C ASP A 284 9.97 5.02 -12.90
N LEU A 285 11.21 5.45 -12.76
CA LEU A 285 12.22 5.51 -13.80
C LEU A 285 12.88 4.13 -14.02
N PRO A 286 13.42 3.86 -15.23
CA PRO A 286 14.14 2.62 -15.49
C PRO A 286 15.48 2.55 -14.73
N GLU A 287 16.22 1.46 -14.87
CA GLU A 287 17.54 1.32 -14.25
C GLU A 287 18.57 2.27 -14.88
N GLN A 288 18.56 2.37 -16.22
CA GLN A 288 19.45 3.22 -17.02
C GLN A 288 18.74 4.50 -17.50
N ALA A 289 19.45 5.63 -17.42
CA ALA A 289 18.98 6.95 -17.88
C ALA A 289 19.31 7.16 -19.38
N ASP A 290 18.77 6.30 -20.24
CA ASP A 290 18.96 6.45 -21.69
C ASP A 290 18.06 7.52 -22.31
N GLU A 291 18.47 8.04 -23.48
CA GLU A 291 17.77 9.12 -24.18
C GLU A 291 16.30 8.77 -24.46
N ARG A 292 16.03 7.51 -24.83
CA ARG A 292 14.68 7.05 -25.16
C ARG A 292 13.77 7.01 -23.93
N ALA A 293 14.29 6.62 -22.77
CA ALA A 293 13.59 6.67 -21.51
C ALA A 293 13.31 8.12 -21.09
N MET A 294 14.25 9.03 -21.33
CA MET A 294 14.05 10.44 -21.03
C MET A 294 13.04 11.12 -21.95
N ASP A 295 13.03 10.78 -23.23
CA ASP A 295 11.97 11.23 -24.15
C ASP A 295 10.60 10.76 -23.67
N ARG A 296 10.49 9.51 -23.21
CA ARG A 296 9.24 8.99 -22.63
C ARG A 296 8.85 9.70 -21.34
N LEU A 297 9.81 10.01 -20.47
CA LEU A 297 9.56 10.83 -19.28
C LEU A 297 8.97 12.18 -19.69
N VAL A 298 9.56 12.88 -20.66
CA VAL A 298 9.04 14.18 -21.11
C VAL A 298 7.65 14.06 -21.72
N ARG A 299 7.33 12.96 -22.43
CA ARG A 299 5.96 12.70 -22.88
C ARG A 299 4.95 12.59 -21.73
N VAL A 300 5.35 11.93 -20.63
CA VAL A 300 4.52 11.86 -19.41
C VAL A 300 4.31 13.26 -18.82
N LEU A 301 5.37 14.05 -18.72
CA LEU A 301 5.31 15.41 -18.17
C LEU A 301 4.50 16.38 -19.04
N ALA A 302 4.50 16.19 -20.36
CA ALA A 302 3.73 16.99 -21.31
C ALA A 302 2.21 16.71 -21.23
N GLY A 303 1.81 15.54 -20.71
CA GLY A 303 0.41 15.21 -20.45
C GLY A 303 0.11 13.72 -20.56
N THR A 304 -0.75 13.23 -19.67
CA THR A 304 -1.08 11.80 -19.53
C THR A 304 -2.55 11.47 -19.73
N GLY A 305 -3.40 12.46 -20.04
CA GLY A 305 -4.84 12.26 -20.14
C GLY A 305 -5.52 11.93 -18.80
N GLY A 306 -4.91 12.31 -17.67
CA GLY A 306 -5.42 12.08 -16.32
C GLY A 306 -4.79 10.91 -15.57
N GLU A 307 -3.82 10.21 -16.18
CA GLU A 307 -3.07 9.16 -15.49
C GLU A 307 -1.97 9.76 -14.60
N ASP A 308 -1.90 9.34 -13.34
CA ASP A 308 -1.00 9.94 -12.33
C ASP A 308 -0.06 8.93 -11.67
N GLN A 309 -0.06 7.67 -12.13
CA GLN A 309 0.73 6.57 -11.56
C GLN A 309 1.38 5.76 -12.69
N LEU A 310 2.60 6.15 -13.07
CA LEU A 310 3.27 5.66 -14.27
C LEU A 310 4.62 5.01 -13.97
N ALA A 311 5.05 4.13 -14.87
CA ALA A 311 6.38 3.56 -14.87
C ALA A 311 6.97 3.67 -16.28
N VAL A 312 8.14 4.28 -16.39
CA VAL A 312 8.90 4.37 -17.63
C VAL A 312 9.88 3.21 -17.69
N ARG A 313 9.89 2.50 -18.81
CA ARG A 313 10.81 1.40 -19.08
C ARG A 313 11.35 1.49 -20.50
N ALA A 314 12.38 0.70 -20.80
CA ALA A 314 12.92 0.57 -22.16
C ALA A 314 11.85 0.12 -23.18
N SER A 315 10.88 -0.69 -22.75
CA SER A 315 9.78 -1.19 -23.58
C SER A 315 8.66 -0.18 -23.80
N GLY A 316 8.46 0.79 -22.91
CA GLY A 316 7.34 1.73 -23.01
C GLY A 316 7.01 2.42 -21.70
N VAL A 317 5.89 3.14 -21.68
CA VAL A 317 5.29 3.69 -20.46
C VAL A 317 4.15 2.78 -20.03
N PHE A 318 4.07 2.51 -18.74
CA PHE A 318 3.05 1.68 -18.14
C PHE A 318 2.26 2.48 -17.13
N VAL A 319 0.99 2.16 -16.99
CA VAL A 319 0.08 2.80 -16.05
C VAL A 319 -0.46 1.79 -15.03
N ARG A 320 -0.57 2.24 -13.79
CA ARG A 320 -1.02 1.40 -12.68
C ARG A 320 -2.54 1.18 -12.73
N ARG A 321 -2.96 -0.06 -12.50
CA ARG A 321 -4.36 -0.48 -12.37
C ARG A 321 -4.53 -1.41 -11.18
N LEU A 322 -5.69 -1.33 -10.54
CA LEU A 322 -6.14 -2.34 -9.59
C LEU A 322 -7.10 -3.27 -10.35
N VAL A 323 -6.77 -4.56 -10.43
CA VAL A 323 -7.55 -5.56 -11.17
C VAL A 323 -7.96 -6.70 -10.24
N HIS A 324 -9.11 -7.31 -10.54
CA HIS A 324 -9.57 -8.49 -9.82
C HIS A 324 -8.55 -9.65 -9.97
N ALA A 325 -8.35 -10.41 -8.90
CA ALA A 325 -7.34 -11.45 -8.80
C ALA A 325 -7.92 -12.74 -8.18
N PRO A 326 -8.89 -13.38 -8.86
CA PRO A 326 -9.51 -14.59 -8.36
C PRO A 326 -8.46 -15.68 -8.20
N SER A 327 -8.65 -16.54 -7.21
CA SER A 327 -7.87 -17.75 -7.02
C SER A 327 -8.02 -18.60 -8.28
N GLY A 328 -6.90 -19.02 -8.87
CA GLY A 328 -6.95 -19.93 -10.01
C GLY A 328 -7.58 -21.26 -9.62
N ALA A 329 -8.13 -21.99 -10.60
CA ALA A 329 -8.72 -23.31 -10.39
C ALA A 329 -7.69 -24.40 -9.99
N ALA A 330 -6.39 -24.12 -10.11
CA ALA A 330 -5.36 -25.08 -9.75
C ALA A 330 -5.29 -25.27 -8.22
N PRO A 331 -5.36 -26.51 -7.71
CA PRO A 331 -5.18 -26.78 -6.30
C PRO A 331 -3.74 -26.42 -5.94
N VAL A 332 -3.59 -25.31 -5.20
CA VAL A 332 -2.34 -25.02 -4.52
C VAL A 332 -2.31 -25.95 -3.31
N GLU A 333 -1.24 -26.71 -3.11
CA GLU A 333 -1.04 -27.47 -1.86
C GLU A 333 -1.32 -26.53 -0.67
N GLY A 334 -2.23 -26.95 0.20
CA GLY A 334 -2.63 -26.16 1.36
C GLY A 334 -1.39 -25.91 2.23
N TRP A 335 -1.05 -24.63 2.44
CA TRP A 335 0.04 -24.26 3.34
C TRP A 335 -0.27 -24.74 4.76
N ARG A 336 0.65 -25.50 5.36
CA ARG A 336 0.57 -25.95 6.75
C ARG A 336 1.77 -25.44 7.55
N PRO A 337 1.57 -24.82 8.72
CA PRO A 337 2.68 -24.37 9.55
C PRO A 337 3.46 -25.58 10.10
N SER A 338 4.78 -25.46 10.17
CA SER A 338 5.64 -26.43 10.85
C SER A 338 6.62 -25.71 11.77
N GLY A 339 7.00 -26.36 12.88
CA GLY A 339 7.89 -25.77 13.87
C GLY A 339 7.30 -24.55 14.58
N THR A 340 8.07 -23.46 14.65
CA THR A 340 7.70 -22.23 15.38
C THR A 340 7.33 -21.12 14.40
N VAL A 341 6.12 -20.55 14.56
CA VAL A 341 5.66 -19.40 13.78
C VAL A 341 5.74 -18.11 14.62
N LEU A 342 6.47 -17.11 14.14
CA LEU A 342 6.55 -15.78 14.76
C LEU A 342 5.43 -14.87 14.25
N VAL A 343 4.66 -14.27 15.16
CA VAL A 343 3.63 -13.27 14.85
C VAL A 343 3.98 -11.93 15.51
N THR A 344 4.49 -10.98 14.72
CA THR A 344 4.73 -9.61 15.18
C THR A 344 3.39 -8.89 15.37
N GLY A 345 3.24 -8.12 16.45
CA GLY A 345 1.94 -7.55 16.83
C GLY A 345 0.88 -8.61 17.20
N GLY A 346 1.31 -9.81 17.60
CA GLY A 346 0.43 -10.97 17.87
C GLY A 346 -0.63 -10.75 18.95
N THR A 347 -0.40 -9.80 19.87
CA THR A 347 -1.37 -9.42 20.91
C THR A 347 -2.41 -8.39 20.42
N GLY A 348 -2.24 -7.86 19.20
CA GLY A 348 -3.20 -6.97 18.56
C GLY A 348 -4.44 -7.70 18.03
N ALA A 349 -5.46 -6.94 17.64
CA ALA A 349 -6.75 -7.48 17.20
C ALA A 349 -6.63 -8.50 16.04
N LEU A 350 -5.81 -8.18 15.03
CA LEU A 350 -5.54 -9.08 13.90
C LEU A 350 -4.59 -10.22 14.28
N GLY A 351 -3.54 -9.92 15.05
CA GLY A 351 -2.57 -10.91 15.53
C GLY A 351 -3.24 -12.07 16.29
N ALA A 352 -4.23 -11.77 17.12
CA ALA A 352 -4.99 -12.79 17.86
C ALA A 352 -5.88 -13.66 16.96
N GLN A 353 -6.33 -13.15 15.81
CA GLN A 353 -7.07 -13.95 14.82
C GLN A 353 -6.11 -14.86 14.04
N VAL A 354 -4.96 -14.33 13.62
CA VAL A 354 -3.91 -15.09 12.93
C VAL A 354 -3.40 -16.22 13.83
N ALA A 355 -3.12 -15.95 15.11
CA ALA A 355 -2.69 -16.97 16.06
C ALA A 355 -3.73 -18.10 16.24
N ARG A 356 -5.03 -17.74 16.32
CA ARG A 356 -6.12 -18.73 16.39
C ARG A 356 -6.26 -19.54 15.09
N TRP A 357 -6.03 -18.92 13.94
CA TRP A 357 -6.00 -19.63 12.66
C TRP A 357 -4.81 -20.59 12.58
N LEU A 358 -3.61 -20.16 12.94
CA LEU A 358 -2.40 -20.99 12.99
C LEU A 358 -2.57 -22.21 13.90
N ALA A 359 -3.22 -22.06 15.06
CA ALA A 359 -3.48 -23.16 16.00
C ALA A 359 -4.54 -24.18 15.52
N ARG A 360 -5.32 -23.85 14.47
CA ARG A 360 -6.34 -24.73 13.89
C ARG A 360 -5.87 -25.50 12.64
N ASN A 361 -4.73 -25.13 12.05
CA ASN A 361 -4.15 -25.80 10.87
C ASN A 361 -3.22 -26.93 11.30
#